data_AF-A0A2W4LV83-F1
#
_entry.id   AF-A0A2W4LV83-F1
#
_cell.length_a   1.000
_cell.length_b   1.000
_cell.length_c   1.000
_cell.angle_alpha   90.00
_cell.angle_beta   90.00
_cell.angle_gamma   90.00
#
_symmetry.space_group_name_H-M   'P 1'
#
loop_
_entity.id
_entity.type
_entity.pdbx_description
1 polymer ?
#
loop_
_entity_poly.entity_id
_entity_poly.type
_entity_poly.pdbx_seq_one_letter_code
_entity_poly.pdbx_strand_id
1 'polypeptide(L)'
;MELPGADIVRIGEEGIRSVTGYFDTRTFAEQLGLQAVVQPRRAGPFTFGTAVAVRTGKRARPGAFSITAIYPQSGEQVEYIRDTSRQIAQEMLAMPGFVAWSGINFHEIMMTVTAWERPEDVHTFMHNEKHRAAVRRYYGDLGAAGAMVSTWAPVHISAMVRCERCGRMARCERAGGACSCGAALPEPLPYW
;
A
#
# COMPACT_ATOMS: atom_id res chain seq x y z
N MET A 1 10.18 -29.18 2.87
CA MET A 1 10.73 -27.83 2.60
C MET A 1 12.19 -28.03 2.26
N GLU A 2 12.56 -27.85 1.00
CA GLU A 2 13.96 -27.94 0.58
C GLU A 2 14.53 -26.53 0.53
N LEU A 3 15.62 -26.28 1.25
CA LEU A 3 16.29 -24.99 1.34
C LEU A 3 17.71 -25.15 0.81
N PRO A 4 17.96 -24.80 -0.46
CA PRO A 4 19.31 -24.77 -1.01
C PRO A 4 20.21 -23.88 -0.15
N GLY A 5 21.47 -24.26 -0.02
CA GLY A 5 22.40 -23.60 0.89
C GLY A 5 23.83 -24.09 0.75
N ALA A 6 24.68 -23.66 1.67
CA ALA A 6 26.06 -24.09 1.76
C ALA A 6 26.48 -24.14 3.24
N ASP A 7 27.26 -25.15 3.60
CA ASP A 7 27.91 -25.22 4.90
C ASP A 7 29.33 -24.68 4.81
N ILE A 8 29.65 -23.72 5.67
CA ILE A 8 31.01 -23.21 5.83
C ILE A 8 31.67 -23.94 6.99
N VAL A 9 32.60 -24.83 6.66
CA VAL A 9 33.42 -25.57 7.62
C VAL A 9 34.72 -24.80 7.90
N ARG A 10 35.00 -24.49 9.16
CA ARG A 10 36.29 -23.94 9.60
C ARG A 10 37.11 -25.04 10.24
N ILE A 11 38.34 -25.23 9.80
CA ILE A 11 39.28 -26.25 10.29
C ILE A 11 40.42 -25.53 11.05
N GLY A 12 40.78 -26.04 12.23
CA GLY A 12 41.95 -25.63 13.02
C GLY A 12 42.97 -26.77 13.15
N GLU A 13 43.97 -26.58 14.01
CA GLU A 13 45.09 -27.51 14.18
C GLU A 13 44.67 -28.92 14.63
N GLU A 14 43.59 -29.01 15.43
CA GLU A 14 43.05 -30.29 15.93
C GLU A 14 41.88 -30.85 15.09
N GLY A 15 41.60 -30.26 13.92
CA GLY A 15 40.52 -30.69 13.02
C GLY A 15 39.39 -29.66 12.89
N ILE A 16 38.15 -30.11 12.69
CA ILE A 16 37.01 -29.21 12.44
C ILE A 16 36.73 -28.35 13.70
N ARG A 17 36.83 -27.03 13.55
CA ARG A 17 36.56 -26.05 14.60
C ARG A 17 35.08 -25.62 14.65
N SER A 18 34.45 -25.46 13.48
CA SER A 18 33.03 -25.09 13.41
C SER A 18 32.43 -25.42 12.04
N VAL A 19 31.10 -25.62 12.00
CA VAL A 19 30.32 -25.66 10.77
C VAL A 19 29.20 -24.61 10.88
N THR A 20 29.06 -23.74 9.89
CA THR A 20 28.01 -22.73 9.83
C THR A 20 27.21 -22.89 8.54
N GLY A 21 25.95 -23.28 8.67
CA GLY A 21 25.03 -23.40 7.54
C GLY A 21 24.50 -22.05 7.11
N TYR A 22 24.58 -21.78 5.81
CA TYR A 22 23.91 -20.68 5.13
C TYR A 22 22.85 -21.28 4.20
N PHE A 23 21.72 -20.60 4.08
CA PHE A 23 20.64 -21.00 3.18
C PHE A 23 20.29 -19.84 2.26
N ASP A 24 19.66 -20.17 1.13
CA ASP A 24 19.14 -19.17 0.22
C ASP A 24 17.97 -18.41 0.88
N THR A 25 18.26 -17.20 1.33
CA THR A 25 17.31 -16.30 1.98
C THR A 25 16.11 -15.99 1.09
N ARG A 26 16.30 -16.00 -0.24
CA ARG A 26 15.20 -15.79 -1.20
C ARG A 26 14.24 -16.96 -1.17
N THR A 27 14.74 -18.18 -1.40
CA THR A 27 13.91 -19.40 -1.34
C THR A 27 13.21 -19.51 0.00
N PHE A 28 13.89 -19.21 1.11
CA PHE A 28 13.29 -19.19 2.44
C PHE A 28 12.13 -18.21 2.56
N ALA A 29 12.33 -16.95 2.16
CA ALA A 29 11.29 -15.93 2.21
C ALA A 29 10.07 -16.32 1.34
N GLU A 30 10.31 -16.79 0.11
CA GLU A 30 9.26 -17.21 -0.82
C GLU A 30 8.46 -18.42 -0.28
N GLN A 31 9.12 -19.38 0.37
CA GLN A 31 8.45 -20.53 1.01
C GLN A 31 7.56 -20.13 2.20
N LEU A 32 7.85 -19.00 2.85
CA LEU A 32 6.98 -18.40 3.87
C LEU A 32 5.87 -17.50 3.27
N GLY A 33 5.77 -17.43 1.94
CA GLY A 33 4.83 -16.55 1.25
C GLY A 33 5.21 -15.06 1.28
N LEU A 34 6.47 -14.74 1.63
CA LEU A 34 6.99 -13.38 1.63
C LEU A 34 7.49 -12.98 0.24
N GLN A 35 7.46 -11.68 -0.03
CA GLN A 35 8.06 -11.12 -1.23
C GLN A 35 9.57 -10.94 -1.05
N ALA A 36 10.37 -11.57 -1.90
CA ALA A 36 11.82 -11.37 -1.96
C ALA A 36 12.19 -10.51 -3.18
N VAL A 37 12.21 -9.18 -2.98
CA VAL A 37 12.46 -8.21 -4.06
C VAL A 37 13.83 -7.56 -3.90
N VAL A 38 14.69 -7.73 -4.91
CA VAL A 38 15.96 -7.03 -5.02
C VAL A 38 15.81 -5.89 -6.01
N GLN A 39 15.83 -4.65 -5.50
CA GLN A 39 15.74 -3.44 -6.32
C GLN A 39 16.72 -2.37 -5.78
N PRO A 40 17.29 -1.52 -6.65
CA PRO A 40 18.12 -0.41 -6.20
C PRO A 40 17.27 0.61 -5.45
N ARG A 41 17.84 1.38 -4.51
CA ARG A 41 17.10 2.50 -3.89
C ARG A 41 16.82 3.61 -4.89
N ARG A 42 17.76 3.84 -5.80
CA ARG A 42 17.68 4.84 -6.88
C ARG A 42 18.31 4.30 -8.16
N ALA A 43 17.75 4.67 -9.30
CA ALA A 43 18.36 4.48 -10.61
C ALA A 43 18.06 5.72 -11.46
N GLY A 44 19.07 6.56 -11.70
CA GLY A 44 18.86 7.87 -12.35
C GLY A 44 17.81 8.71 -11.59
N PRO A 45 16.76 9.21 -12.27
CA PRO A 45 15.70 10.02 -11.65
C PRO A 45 14.66 9.20 -10.87
N PHE A 46 14.77 7.87 -10.83
CA PHE A 46 13.78 7.00 -10.21
C PHE A 46 14.18 6.63 -8.78
N THR A 47 13.25 6.79 -7.83
CA THR A 47 13.34 6.24 -6.48
C THR A 47 12.43 5.03 -6.36
N PHE A 48 12.94 3.94 -5.79
CA PHE A 48 12.20 2.70 -5.61
C PHE A 48 11.72 2.55 -4.17
N GLY A 49 10.63 1.82 -4.00
CA GLY A 49 9.91 1.77 -2.74
C GLY A 49 9.01 0.55 -2.62
N THR A 50 8.19 0.55 -1.57
CA THR A 50 7.15 -0.46 -1.34
C THR A 50 5.80 0.19 -1.14
N ALA A 51 4.74 -0.52 -1.51
CA ALA A 51 3.37 -0.10 -1.26
C ALA A 51 2.61 -1.20 -0.53
N VAL A 52 1.73 -0.80 0.38
CA VAL A 52 0.77 -1.65 1.08
C VAL A 52 -0.61 -1.04 0.90
N ALA A 53 -1.62 -1.86 0.66
CA ALA A 53 -2.98 -1.39 0.52
C ALA A 53 -3.94 -2.23 1.36
N VAL A 54 -5.02 -1.61 1.81
CA VAL A 54 -6.16 -2.27 2.43
C VAL A 54 -7.44 -1.71 1.83
N ARG A 55 -8.41 -2.57 1.58
CA ARG A 55 -9.67 -2.23 0.89
C ARG A 55 -10.84 -2.86 1.61
N THR A 56 -11.97 -2.16 1.65
CA THR A 56 -13.23 -2.70 2.19
C THR A 56 -13.89 -3.72 1.25
N GLY A 57 -13.47 -3.78 -0.02
CA GLY A 57 -14.12 -4.55 -1.07
C GLY A 57 -15.35 -3.85 -1.68
N LYS A 58 -15.74 -2.68 -1.16
CA LYS A 58 -16.79 -1.84 -1.75
C LYS A 58 -16.41 -1.47 -3.18
N ARG A 59 -17.42 -1.46 -4.04
CA ARG A 59 -17.32 -0.99 -5.44
C ARG A 59 -17.90 0.41 -5.62
N ALA A 60 -18.15 1.10 -4.51
CA ALA A 60 -18.57 2.49 -4.52
C ALA A 60 -17.52 3.33 -5.25
N ARG A 61 -17.99 4.21 -6.14
CA ARG A 61 -17.12 5.17 -6.82
C ARG A 61 -16.65 6.21 -5.80
N PRO A 62 -15.33 6.40 -5.60
CA PRO A 62 -14.84 7.41 -4.66
C PRO A 62 -15.27 8.80 -5.11
N GLY A 63 -15.78 9.59 -4.16
CA GLY A 63 -16.08 11.01 -4.31
C GLY A 63 -14.99 11.91 -3.74
N ALA A 64 -14.07 11.37 -2.94
CA ALA A 64 -12.90 12.10 -2.46
C ALA A 64 -11.68 11.20 -2.25
N PHE A 65 -10.50 11.81 -2.32
CA PHE A 65 -9.23 11.20 -1.98
C PHE A 65 -8.47 12.11 -1.01
N SER A 66 -8.02 11.60 0.13
CA SER A 66 -7.04 12.31 0.95
C SER A 66 -5.65 11.81 0.65
N ILE A 67 -4.76 12.72 0.31
CA ILE A 67 -3.36 12.46 0.00
C ILE A 67 -2.51 13.15 1.07
N THR A 68 -1.67 12.36 1.72
CA THR A 68 -0.70 12.84 2.70
C THR A 68 0.69 12.43 2.25
N ALA A 69 1.63 13.38 2.23
CA ALA A 69 3.04 13.18 1.92
C ALA A 69 3.86 13.59 3.14
N ILE A 70 4.63 12.66 3.69
CA ILE A 70 5.32 12.73 4.97
C ILE A 70 6.81 12.61 4.73
N TYR A 71 7.61 13.49 5.34
CA TYR A 71 9.05 13.58 5.12
C TYR A 71 9.81 13.17 6.39
N PRO A 72 9.97 11.87 6.65
CA PRO A 72 10.71 11.40 7.81
C PRO A 72 12.21 11.75 7.71
N GLN A 73 12.84 12.05 8.83
CA GLN A 73 14.26 12.40 8.94
C GLN A 73 15.11 11.29 9.60
N SER A 74 14.47 10.22 10.09
CA SER A 74 15.15 9.11 10.76
C SER A 74 14.47 7.77 10.50
N GLY A 75 15.20 6.67 10.73
CA GLY A 75 14.65 5.31 10.67
C GLY A 75 13.53 5.09 11.68
N GLU A 76 13.67 5.64 12.90
CA GLU A 76 12.63 5.60 13.94
C GLU A 76 11.33 6.24 13.46
N GLN A 77 11.41 7.41 12.81
CA GLN A 77 10.23 8.06 12.25
C GLN A 77 9.57 7.18 11.18
N VAL A 78 10.36 6.56 10.29
CA VAL A 78 9.83 5.66 9.25
C VAL A 78 9.09 4.48 9.88
N GLU A 79 9.68 3.81 10.85
CA GLU A 79 9.07 2.66 11.53
C GLU A 79 7.77 3.07 12.25
N TYR A 80 7.83 4.17 13.00
CA TYR A 80 6.67 4.71 13.71
C TYR A 80 5.51 5.03 12.76
N ILE A 81 5.78 5.74 11.65
CA ILE A 81 4.76 6.09 10.66
C ILE A 81 4.18 4.82 10.03
N ARG A 82 5.03 3.85 9.63
CA ARG A 82 4.57 2.59 9.03
C ARG A 82 3.62 1.84 9.93
N ASP A 83 3.97 1.68 11.20
CA ASP A 83 3.18 0.91 12.15
C ASP A 83 1.89 1.62 12.49
N THR A 84 1.97 2.92 12.77
CA THR A 84 0.82 3.73 13.16
C THR A 84 -0.16 3.89 12.00
N SER A 85 0.31 4.12 10.76
CA SER A 85 -0.56 4.20 9.59
C SER A 85 -1.30 2.90 9.32
N ARG A 86 -0.68 1.72 9.52
CA ARG A 86 -1.36 0.42 9.39
C ARG A 86 -2.47 0.25 10.42
N GLN A 87 -2.21 0.63 11.67
CA GLN A 87 -3.22 0.56 12.74
C GLN A 87 -4.39 1.51 12.48
N ILE A 88 -4.12 2.74 12.03
CA ILE A 88 -5.17 3.70 11.65
C ILE A 88 -5.98 3.15 10.47
N ALA A 89 -5.32 2.64 9.43
CA ALA A 89 -6.00 2.07 8.26
C ALA A 89 -6.90 0.87 8.62
N GLN A 90 -6.53 0.08 9.64
CA GLN A 90 -7.39 -0.99 10.17
C GLN A 90 -8.67 -0.45 10.80
N GLU A 91 -8.62 0.65 11.55
CA GLU A 91 -9.84 1.28 12.10
C GLU A 91 -10.72 1.88 11.02
N MET A 92 -10.11 2.45 9.99
CA MET A 92 -10.83 3.04 8.86
C MET A 92 -11.72 2.03 8.14
N LEU A 93 -11.39 0.74 8.15
CA LEU A 93 -12.22 -0.31 7.54
C LEU A 93 -13.65 -0.35 8.08
N ALA A 94 -13.86 0.06 9.33
CA ALA A 94 -15.18 0.13 9.95
C ALA A 94 -15.88 1.49 9.76
N MET A 95 -15.20 2.48 9.18
CA MET A 95 -15.74 3.83 9.04
C MET A 95 -16.75 3.93 7.88
N PRO A 96 -17.91 4.57 8.11
CA PRO A 96 -18.82 4.94 7.03
C PRO A 96 -18.08 5.74 5.95
N GLY A 97 -18.40 5.48 4.69
CA GLY A 97 -17.81 6.18 3.55
C GLY A 97 -16.35 5.83 3.24
N PHE A 98 -15.62 5.13 4.10
CA PHE A 98 -14.27 4.65 3.75
C PHE A 98 -14.35 3.56 2.67
N VAL A 99 -13.49 3.68 1.65
CA VAL A 99 -13.39 2.73 0.53
C VAL A 99 -12.10 1.91 0.66
N ALA A 100 -10.95 2.60 0.71
CA ALA A 100 -9.64 1.96 0.71
C ALA A 100 -8.51 2.91 1.13
N TRP A 101 -7.39 2.35 1.57
CA TRP A 101 -6.16 3.05 1.95
C TRP A 101 -4.96 2.39 1.28
N SER A 102 -4.00 3.22 0.84
CA SER A 102 -2.71 2.78 0.32
C SER A 102 -1.59 3.57 1.01
N GLY A 103 -0.62 2.88 1.58
CA GLY A 103 0.63 3.44 2.09
C GLY A 103 1.77 3.15 1.13
N ILE A 104 2.47 4.19 0.70
CA ILE A 104 3.57 4.14 -0.26
C ILE A 104 4.82 4.64 0.44
N ASN A 105 5.91 3.89 0.33
CA ASN A 105 7.16 4.18 1.02
C ASN A 105 8.28 4.29 -0.01
N PHE A 106 8.66 5.50 -0.34
CA PHE A 106 9.94 5.78 -0.98
C PHE A 106 10.99 6.13 0.07
N HIS A 107 12.26 6.11 -0.30
CA HIS A 107 13.34 6.32 0.66
C HIS A 107 13.25 7.69 1.37
N GLU A 108 12.85 8.73 0.65
CA GLU A 108 12.79 10.12 1.15
C GLU A 108 11.38 10.62 1.50
N ILE A 109 10.35 9.89 1.09
CA ILE A 109 8.96 10.32 1.25
C ILE A 109 8.05 9.11 1.48
N MET A 110 7.21 9.23 2.49
CA MET A 110 6.12 8.30 2.75
C MET A 110 4.82 8.96 2.34
N MET A 111 3.95 8.26 1.65
CA MET A 111 2.66 8.79 1.24
C MET A 111 1.52 7.88 1.68
N THR A 112 0.40 8.47 2.03
CA THR A 112 -0.86 7.73 2.18
C THR A 112 -1.90 8.30 1.22
N VAL A 113 -2.65 7.42 0.58
CA VAL A 113 -3.83 7.78 -0.21
C VAL A 113 -5.02 7.04 0.38
N THR A 114 -6.06 7.79 0.75
CA THR A 114 -7.32 7.23 1.23
C THR A 114 -8.44 7.61 0.30
N ALA A 115 -9.24 6.62 -0.11
CA ALA A 115 -10.40 6.81 -0.96
C ALA A 115 -11.67 6.80 -0.09
N TRP A 116 -12.54 7.76 -0.36
CA TRP A 116 -13.79 8.00 0.37
C TRP A 116 -14.96 8.12 -0.60
N GLU A 117 -16.13 7.65 -0.19
CA GLU A 117 -17.37 7.80 -0.95
C GLU A 117 -17.74 9.27 -1.11
N ARG A 118 -17.51 10.10 -0.08
CA ARG A 118 -17.80 11.53 -0.12
C ARG A 118 -16.71 12.38 0.55
N PRO A 119 -16.55 13.66 0.16
CA PRO A 119 -15.65 14.59 0.85
C PRO A 119 -15.95 14.74 2.34
N GLU A 120 -17.21 14.64 2.76
CA GLU A 120 -17.60 14.83 4.17
C GLU A 120 -17.07 13.71 5.08
N ASP A 121 -16.89 12.50 4.54
CA ASP A 121 -16.39 11.35 5.30
C ASP A 121 -14.93 11.58 5.77
N VAL A 122 -14.16 12.37 5.00
CA VAL A 122 -12.81 12.81 5.38
C VAL A 122 -12.85 13.65 6.66
N HIS A 123 -13.82 14.56 6.77
CA HIS A 123 -13.94 15.42 7.96
C HIS A 123 -14.23 14.60 9.21
N THR A 124 -15.04 13.56 9.12
CA THR A 124 -15.27 12.61 10.21
C THR A 124 -13.96 11.91 10.61
N PHE A 125 -13.17 11.46 9.64
CA PHE A 125 -11.86 10.85 9.90
C PHE A 125 -10.87 11.75 10.62
N MET A 126 -10.86 13.06 10.34
CA MET A 126 -9.96 13.99 11.03
C MET A 126 -10.19 14.07 12.55
N HIS A 127 -11.34 13.58 13.03
CA HIS A 127 -11.66 13.47 14.45
C HIS A 127 -11.23 12.14 15.09
N ASN A 128 -10.71 11.17 14.32
CA ASN A 128 -10.22 9.90 14.84
C ASN A 128 -9.08 10.11 15.86
N GLU A 129 -9.22 9.50 17.04
CA GLU A 129 -8.31 9.73 18.17
C GLU A 129 -6.89 9.24 17.90
N LYS A 130 -6.73 8.06 17.29
CA LYS A 130 -5.41 7.51 16.93
C LYS A 130 -4.71 8.36 15.89
N HIS A 131 -5.44 8.82 14.88
CA HIS A 131 -4.91 9.74 13.88
C HIS A 131 -4.45 11.05 14.52
N ARG A 132 -5.26 11.66 15.40
CA ARG A 132 -4.87 12.90 16.11
C ARG A 132 -3.67 12.70 17.03
N ALA A 133 -3.59 11.57 17.74
CA ALA A 133 -2.43 11.23 18.55
C ALA A 133 -1.18 11.04 17.70
N ALA A 134 -1.32 10.37 16.54
CA ALA A 134 -0.23 10.15 15.61
C ALA A 134 0.36 11.45 15.07
N VAL A 135 -0.53 12.36 14.64
CA VAL A 135 -0.17 13.70 14.15
C VAL A 135 0.55 14.51 15.23
N ARG A 136 0.02 14.53 16.47
CA ARG A 136 0.67 15.24 17.58
C ARG A 136 2.09 14.74 17.85
N ARG A 137 2.26 13.43 17.91
CA ARG A 137 3.58 12.81 18.16
C ARG A 137 4.55 13.04 17.00
N TYR A 138 4.07 12.96 15.76
CA TYR A 138 4.90 13.19 14.58
C TYR A 138 5.45 14.63 14.54
N TYR A 139 4.59 15.63 14.69
CA TYR A 139 5.02 17.04 14.66
C TYR A 139 5.67 17.53 15.95
N GLY A 140 5.38 16.91 17.10
CA GLY A 140 5.99 17.21 18.39
C GLY A 140 7.21 16.33 18.65
N ASP A 141 7.01 15.28 19.45
CA ASP A 141 8.06 14.45 20.05
C ASP A 141 9.10 13.91 19.05
N LEU A 142 8.68 13.56 17.83
CA LEU A 142 9.56 12.98 16.82
C LEU A 142 10.33 14.01 15.99
N GLY A 143 9.98 15.29 16.05
CA GLY A 143 10.69 16.35 15.31
C GLY A 143 10.60 16.20 13.79
N ALA A 144 9.37 16.07 13.25
CA ALA A 144 9.14 15.99 11.81
C ALA A 144 9.67 17.20 11.02
N ALA A 145 10.20 16.94 9.81
CA ALA A 145 10.50 18.02 8.86
C ALA A 145 9.24 18.67 8.29
N GLY A 146 8.16 17.90 8.13
CA GLY A 146 6.89 18.40 7.64
C GLY A 146 6.04 17.34 6.94
N ALA A 147 4.84 17.74 6.54
CA ALA A 147 4.00 16.94 5.65
C ALA A 147 3.15 17.85 4.76
N MET A 148 2.77 17.35 3.59
CA MET A 148 1.67 17.89 2.79
C MET A 148 0.43 17.05 3.07
N VAL A 149 -0.71 17.72 3.30
CA VAL A 149 -2.01 17.06 3.48
C VAL A 149 -3.00 17.76 2.56
N SER A 150 -3.75 16.98 1.78
CA SER A 150 -4.72 17.51 0.83
C SER A 150 -5.89 16.57 0.62
N THR A 151 -7.04 17.13 0.25
CA THR A 151 -8.24 16.38 -0.15
C THR A 151 -8.62 16.77 -1.58
N TRP A 152 -8.86 15.78 -2.41
CA TRP A 152 -9.09 15.93 -3.84
C TRP A 152 -10.45 15.33 -4.19
N ALA A 153 -11.23 16.03 -5.01
CA ALA A 153 -12.43 15.48 -5.62
C ALA A 153 -12.12 15.04 -7.07
N PRO A 154 -12.63 13.90 -7.53
CA PRO A 154 -12.38 13.44 -8.88
C PRO A 154 -13.13 14.26 -9.92
N VAL A 155 -12.40 14.88 -10.84
CA VAL A 155 -13.00 15.49 -12.06
C VAL A 155 -13.52 14.42 -13.01
N HIS A 156 -12.83 13.27 -13.09
CA HIS A 156 -13.24 12.15 -13.92
C HIS A 156 -12.82 10.82 -13.29
N ILE A 157 -13.72 9.83 -13.33
CA ILE A 157 -13.44 8.42 -13.06
C ILE A 157 -14.21 7.63 -14.11
N SER A 158 -13.58 6.61 -14.70
CA SER A 158 -14.24 5.64 -15.57
C SER A 158 -13.73 4.24 -15.26
N ALA A 159 -14.66 3.33 -14.99
CA ALA A 159 -14.37 1.90 -14.89
C ALA A 159 -14.58 1.24 -16.25
N MET A 160 -13.60 0.45 -16.67
CA MET A 160 -13.71 -0.40 -17.85
C MET A 160 -13.70 -1.87 -17.44
N VAL A 161 -14.61 -2.63 -18.02
CA VAL A 161 -14.70 -4.07 -17.84
C VAL A 161 -14.59 -4.79 -19.17
N ARG A 162 -14.11 -6.03 -19.13
CA ARG A 162 -14.08 -6.90 -20.30
C ARG A 162 -15.43 -7.60 -20.43
N CYS A 163 -16.08 -7.48 -21.59
CA CYS A 163 -17.25 -8.29 -21.89
C CYS A 163 -16.86 -9.75 -22.00
N GLU A 164 -17.49 -10.62 -21.21
CA GLU A 164 -17.20 -12.06 -21.20
C GLU A 164 -17.61 -12.75 -22.50
N ARG A 165 -18.58 -12.19 -23.25
CA ARG A 165 -19.08 -12.78 -24.50
C ARG A 165 -18.17 -12.48 -25.70
N CYS A 166 -17.78 -11.22 -25.90
CA CYS A 166 -17.06 -10.80 -27.11
C CYS A 166 -15.62 -10.35 -26.84
N GLY A 167 -15.17 -10.37 -25.58
CA GLY A 167 -13.82 -10.00 -25.17
C GLY A 167 -13.48 -8.51 -25.26
N ARG A 168 -14.38 -7.66 -25.76
CA ARG A 168 -14.14 -6.21 -25.90
C ARG A 168 -14.18 -5.50 -24.56
N MET A 169 -13.33 -4.48 -24.41
CA MET A 169 -13.39 -3.55 -23.28
C MET A 169 -14.55 -2.58 -23.47
N ALA A 170 -15.35 -2.38 -22.43
CA ALA A 170 -16.45 -1.43 -22.41
C ALA A 170 -16.42 -0.61 -21.13
N ARG A 171 -16.84 0.66 -21.23
CA ARG A 171 -17.01 1.53 -20.07
C ARG A 171 -18.30 1.19 -19.36
N CYS A 172 -18.25 1.01 -18.05
CA CYS A 172 -19.43 0.68 -17.25
C CYS A 172 -20.48 1.81 -17.32
N GLU A 173 -20.02 3.07 -17.41
CA GLU A 173 -20.91 4.24 -17.31
C GLU A 173 -21.64 4.57 -18.62
N ARG A 174 -21.08 4.24 -19.79
CA ARG A 174 -21.60 4.69 -21.09
C ARG A 174 -22.63 3.77 -21.72
N ALA A 175 -22.85 2.60 -21.14
CA ALA A 175 -23.44 1.49 -21.86
C ALA A 175 -24.77 0.99 -21.26
N GLY A 176 -25.30 1.67 -20.24
CA GLY A 176 -26.49 1.19 -19.51
C GLY A 176 -26.32 -0.22 -18.96
N GLY A 177 -25.06 -0.64 -18.72
CA GLY A 177 -24.73 -2.02 -18.37
C GLY A 177 -24.65 -3.02 -19.54
N ALA A 178 -24.60 -2.60 -20.80
CA ALA A 178 -24.54 -3.48 -21.97
C ALA A 178 -23.36 -3.21 -22.91
N CYS A 179 -22.72 -4.26 -23.43
CA CYS A 179 -21.67 -4.16 -24.42
C CYS A 179 -22.23 -3.80 -25.81
N SER A 180 -21.36 -3.32 -26.71
CA SER A 180 -21.72 -3.10 -28.13
C SER A 180 -22.13 -4.38 -28.87
N CYS A 181 -21.84 -5.56 -28.34
CA CYS A 181 -22.34 -6.84 -28.87
C CYS A 181 -23.74 -7.23 -28.31
N GLY A 182 -24.36 -6.37 -27.50
CA GLY A 182 -25.66 -6.59 -26.87
C GLY A 182 -25.64 -7.43 -25.59
N ALA A 183 -24.49 -7.96 -25.16
CA ALA A 183 -24.39 -8.69 -23.89
C ALA A 183 -24.39 -7.75 -22.68
N ALA A 184 -24.94 -8.18 -21.55
CA ALA A 184 -24.75 -7.48 -20.28
C ALA A 184 -23.25 -7.42 -19.93
N LEU A 185 -22.82 -6.29 -19.36
CA LEU A 185 -21.50 -6.10 -18.81
C LEU A 185 -21.47 -6.60 -17.37
N PRO A 186 -20.34 -7.17 -16.92
CA PRO A 186 -20.17 -7.45 -15.51
C PRO A 186 -20.17 -6.13 -14.73
N GLU A 187 -20.42 -6.23 -13.44
CA GLU A 187 -20.25 -5.11 -12.52
C GLU A 187 -18.81 -4.54 -12.59
N PRO A 188 -18.63 -3.24 -12.30
CA PRO A 188 -17.31 -2.65 -12.26
C PRO A 188 -16.39 -3.35 -11.25
N LEU A 189 -15.10 -3.44 -11.59
CA LEU A 189 -14.07 -3.75 -10.62
C LEU A 189 -13.99 -2.64 -9.55
N PRO A 190 -13.47 -2.93 -8.35
CA PRO A 190 -13.25 -1.89 -7.33
C PRO A 190 -12.46 -0.71 -7.90
N TYR A 191 -12.95 0.50 -7.63
CA TYR A 191 -12.39 1.75 -8.18
C TYR A 191 -11.04 2.16 -7.55
N TRP A 192 -10.70 1.64 -6.37
CA TRP A 192 -9.44 1.91 -5.67
C TRP A 192 -8.95 0.72 -4.86
#